data_AF-A0A2E3WYU6-F1
#
_entry.id   AF-A0A2E3WYU6-F1
#
_cell.length_a   1.000
_cell.length_b   1.000
_cell.length_c   1.000
_cell.angle_alpha   90.00
_cell.angle_beta   90.00
_cell.angle_gamma   90.00
#
_symmetry.space_group_name_H-M   'P 1'
#
loop_
_entity.id
_entity.type
_entity.pdbx_description
1 polymer ?
#
loop_
_entity_poly.entity_id
_entity_poly.type
_entity_poly.pdbx_seq_one_letter_code
_entity_poly.pdbx_strand_id
1 'polypeptide(L)'
;MAQFMIGYFGGNPPASKEEGMAHMEAWKAWVQGLGDKVVNPGTPLPQSKIVTAETVKDDTTGTGMNGFAVIKVDTLDEAVEIAKSDPFLKMGGEIRVSQMMEMS
;
A
#
# COMPACT_ATOMS: atom_id res chain seq x y z
N MET A 1 14.55 1.62 14.69
CA MET A 1 13.48 1.54 13.68
C MET A 1 13.80 0.53 12.59
N ALA A 2 12.92 -0.45 12.44
CA ALA A 2 12.87 -1.32 11.28
C ALA A 2 12.02 -0.65 10.18
N GLN A 3 12.21 -1.05 8.93
CA GLN A 3 11.35 -0.65 7.83
C GLN A 3 10.22 -1.66 7.66
N PHE A 4 9.02 -1.18 7.35
CA PHE A 4 7.84 -1.99 7.12
C PHE A 4 7.22 -1.60 5.79
N MET A 5 6.93 -2.60 4.96
CA MET A 5 6.15 -2.45 3.75
C MET A 5 4.66 -2.47 4.11
N ILE A 6 3.92 -1.49 3.58
CA ILE A 6 2.46 -1.46 3.56
C ILE A 6 2.05 -1.79 2.13
N GLY A 7 1.60 -3.02 1.88
CA GLY A 7 1.15 -3.48 0.56
C GLY A 7 -0.36 -3.38 0.40
N TYR A 8 -0.82 -2.87 -0.73
CA TYR A 8 -2.23 -2.61 -1.02
C TYR A 8 -2.79 -3.64 -2.01
N PHE A 9 -3.84 -4.36 -1.64
CA PHE A 9 -4.42 -5.45 -2.43
C PHE A 9 -5.92 -5.22 -2.65
N GLY A 10 -6.40 -5.52 -3.86
CA GLY A 10 -7.82 -5.37 -4.20
C GLY A 10 -8.32 -3.92 -4.05
N GLY A 11 -9.55 -3.76 -3.54
CA GLY A 11 -10.21 -2.47 -3.46
C GLY A 11 -10.92 -2.08 -4.75
N ASN A 12 -11.88 -1.17 -4.62
CA ASN A 12 -12.70 -0.72 -5.74
C ASN A 12 -12.11 0.56 -6.33
N PRO A 13 -12.12 0.71 -7.66
CA PRO A 13 -11.80 2.00 -8.25
C PRO A 13 -12.86 3.04 -7.84
N PRO A 14 -12.48 4.32 -7.70
CA PRO A 14 -13.44 5.39 -7.44
C PRO A 14 -14.54 5.40 -8.51
N ALA A 15 -15.80 5.58 -8.11
CA ALA A 15 -16.94 5.62 -9.04
C ALA A 15 -16.99 6.94 -9.84
N SER A 16 -16.27 7.97 -9.40
CA SER A 16 -16.21 9.27 -10.06
C SER A 16 -14.85 9.95 -9.89
N LYS A 17 -14.61 10.98 -10.70
CA LYS A 17 -13.43 11.85 -10.57
C LYS A 17 -13.37 12.55 -9.21
N GLU A 18 -14.53 12.99 -8.70
CA GLU A 18 -14.64 13.68 -7.42
C GLU A 18 -14.24 12.76 -6.26
N GLU A 19 -14.74 11.52 -6.25
CA GLU A 19 -14.35 10.50 -5.27
C GLU A 19 -12.86 10.18 -5.35
N GLY A 20 -12.31 10.05 -6.56
CA GLY A 20 -10.88 9.83 -6.76
C GLY A 20 -10.02 10.99 -6.22
N MET A 21 -10.46 12.23 -6.41
CA MET A 21 -9.78 13.41 -5.85
C MET A 21 -9.86 13.43 -4.32
N ALA A 22 -11.04 13.21 -3.75
CA ALA A 22 -11.23 13.17 -2.30
C ALA A 22 -10.40 12.07 -1.63
N HIS A 23 -10.34 10.88 -2.26
CA HIS A 23 -9.47 9.79 -1.80
C HIS A 23 -8.00 10.19 -1.84
N MET A 24 -7.56 10.85 -2.92
CA MET A 24 -6.18 11.29 -3.06
C MET A 24 -5.79 12.39 -2.09
N GLU A 25 -6.70 13.29 -1.74
CA GLU A 25 -6.48 14.29 -0.69
C GLU A 25 -6.38 13.64 0.69
N ALA A 26 -7.27 12.71 1.01
CA ALA A 26 -7.21 11.95 2.26
C ALA A 26 -5.89 11.18 2.39
N TRP A 27 -5.45 10.53 1.31
CA TRP A 27 -4.15 9.86 1.25
C TRP A 27 -2.99 10.81 1.52
N LYS A 28 -2.94 11.95 0.83
CA LYS A 28 -1.88 12.94 1.00
C LYS A 28 -1.84 13.46 2.43
N ALA A 29 -2.98 13.75 3.03
CA ALA A 29 -3.08 14.20 4.42
C ALA A 29 -2.58 13.11 5.39
N TRP A 30 -2.95 11.85 5.16
CA TRP A 30 -2.48 10.71 5.95
C TRP A 30 -0.95 10.59 5.89
N VAL A 31 -0.36 10.54 4.68
CA VAL A 31 1.10 10.48 4.50
C VAL A 31 1.81 11.66 5.18
N GLN A 32 1.29 12.88 5.02
CA GLN A 32 1.85 14.06 5.68
C GLN A 32 1.82 13.95 7.21
N GLY A 33 0.74 13.42 7.77
CA GLY A 33 0.58 13.20 9.20
C GLY A 33 1.57 12.19 9.80
N LEU A 34 2.10 11.28 8.99
CA LEU A 34 3.13 10.32 9.42
C LEU A 34 4.51 10.95 9.60
N GLY A 35 4.78 12.07 8.92
CA GLY A 35 6.01 12.85 9.06
C GLY A 35 7.27 12.05 8.79
N ASP A 36 8.17 12.03 9.76
CA ASP A 36 9.50 11.40 9.67
C ASP A 36 9.48 9.87 9.60
N LYS A 37 8.32 9.25 9.82
CA LYS A 37 8.13 7.79 9.70
C LYS A 37 8.05 7.32 8.26
N VAL A 38 7.85 8.21 7.30
CA VAL A 38 7.70 7.82 5.89
C VAL A 38 9.08 7.63 5.24
N VAL A 39 9.30 6.46 4.63
CA VAL A 39 10.46 6.17 3.77
C VAL A 39 10.05 6.22 2.30
N ASN A 40 8.90 5.63 1.97
CA ASN A 40 8.24 5.73 0.68
C ASN A 40 6.76 6.10 0.92
N PRO A 41 6.27 7.25 0.43
CA PRO A 41 4.91 7.73 0.69
C PRO A 41 3.81 6.95 -0.04
N GLY A 42 4.16 6.07 -0.97
CA GLY A 42 3.24 5.32 -1.80
C GLY A 42 3.72 5.21 -3.24
N THR A 43 3.62 4.01 -3.82
CA THR A 43 4.03 3.68 -5.18
C THR A 43 2.91 2.84 -5.82
N PRO A 44 2.10 3.43 -6.71
CA PRO A 44 1.07 2.71 -7.46
C PRO A 44 1.68 1.72 -8.46
N LEU A 45 1.03 0.57 -8.63
CA LEU A 45 1.42 -0.49 -9.56
C LEU A 45 0.27 -0.76 -10.54
N PRO A 46 0.13 0.03 -11.62
CA PRO A 46 -1.01 -0.06 -12.54
C PRO A 46 -0.99 -1.32 -13.42
N GLN A 47 0.17 -1.97 -13.54
CA GLN A 47 0.36 -3.16 -14.36
C GLN A 47 1.30 -4.11 -13.66
N SER A 48 0.87 -5.36 -13.51
CA SER A 48 1.64 -6.45 -12.91
C SER A 48 1.51 -7.71 -13.77
N LYS A 49 2.56 -8.51 -13.80
CA LYS A 49 2.57 -9.84 -14.42
C LYS A 49 3.03 -10.86 -13.39
N ILE A 50 2.41 -12.03 -13.40
CA ILE A 50 2.84 -13.18 -12.62
C ILE A 50 3.78 -14.00 -13.50
N VAL A 51 5.02 -14.17 -13.03
CA VAL A 51 6.04 -15.00 -13.66
C VAL A 51 6.26 -16.23 -12.78
N THR A 52 6.15 -17.40 -13.40
CA THR A 52 6.52 -18.70 -12.80
C THR A 52 7.68 -19.30 -13.58
N ALA A 53 8.21 -20.45 -13.16
CA ALA A 53 9.26 -21.14 -13.91
C ALA A 53 8.84 -21.54 -15.34
N GLU A 54 7.53 -21.65 -15.60
CA GLU A 54 6.98 -22.22 -16.83
C GLU A 54 6.13 -21.23 -17.64
N THR A 55 5.53 -20.24 -16.97
CA THR A 55 4.53 -19.35 -17.59
C THR A 55 4.66 -17.90 -17.14
N VAL A 56 4.24 -17.00 -18.02
CA VAL A 56 4.02 -15.59 -17.72
C VAL A 56 2.57 -15.25 -18.04
N LYS A 57 1.87 -14.62 -17.10
CA LYS A 57 0.48 -14.18 -17.31
C LYS A 57 0.27 -12.80 -16.71
N ASP A 58 -0.75 -12.10 -17.18
CA ASP A 58 -1.17 -10.85 -16.56
C ASP A 58 -1.70 -11.11 -15.15
N ASP A 59 -1.35 -10.23 -14.21
CA ASP A 59 -1.92 -10.25 -12.86
C ASP A 59 -3.28 -9.55 -12.87
N THR A 60 -4.23 -10.12 -13.62
CA THR A 60 -5.62 -9.63 -13.71
C THR A 60 -6.49 -10.17 -12.58
N THR A 61 -5.90 -10.90 -11.64
CA THR A 61 -6.65 -11.43 -10.50
C THR A 61 -6.95 -10.29 -9.54
N GLY A 62 -8.17 -10.21 -9.00
CA GLY A 62 -8.52 -9.22 -7.97
C GLY A 62 -7.70 -9.35 -6.66
N THR A 63 -6.74 -10.28 -6.64
CA THR A 63 -5.77 -10.53 -5.58
C THR A 63 -4.39 -9.94 -5.85
N GLY A 64 -4.20 -9.25 -6.98
CA GLY A 64 -2.95 -8.57 -7.33
C GLY A 64 -2.65 -7.39 -6.39
N MET A 65 -1.36 -7.04 -6.29
CA MET A 65 -0.91 -5.88 -5.51
C MET A 65 -1.04 -4.60 -6.36
N ASN A 66 -1.81 -3.64 -5.86
CA ASN A 66 -2.11 -2.37 -6.54
C ASN A 66 -1.10 -1.26 -6.21
N GLY A 67 -0.26 -1.48 -5.19
CA GLY A 67 0.78 -0.55 -4.80
C GLY A 67 1.40 -0.92 -3.46
N PHE A 68 2.38 -0.12 -3.03
CA PHE A 68 2.95 -0.22 -1.70
C PHE A 68 3.45 1.13 -1.19
N ALA A 69 3.56 1.27 0.13
CA ALA A 69 4.29 2.31 0.82
C ALA A 69 5.34 1.68 1.75
N VAL A 70 6.29 2.49 2.23
CA VAL A 70 7.30 2.04 3.20
C VAL A 70 7.36 3.04 4.35
N ILE A 71 7.22 2.54 5.57
CA ILE A 71 7.38 3.31 6.80
C ILE A 71 8.52 2.76 7.63
N LYS A 72 9.04 3.56 8.56
CA LYS A 72 10.01 3.15 9.58
C LYS A 72 9.44 3.45 10.96
N VAL A 73 9.39 2.42 11.79
CA VAL A 73 8.91 2.45 13.19
C VAL A 73 9.66 1.38 13.98
N ASP A 74 9.47 1.30 15.30
CA ASP A 74 10.24 0.37 16.11
C ASP A 74 9.65 -1.04 16.15
N THR A 75 8.33 -1.18 15.98
CA THR A 75 7.64 -2.46 16.12
C THR A 75 6.62 -2.72 15.00
N LEU A 76 6.27 -3.99 14.79
CA LEU A 76 5.20 -4.39 13.87
C LEU A 76 3.84 -3.85 14.34
N ASP A 77 3.58 -3.82 15.64
CA ASP A 77 2.32 -3.31 16.20
C ASP A 77 2.13 -1.82 15.88
N GLU A 78 3.18 -1.00 15.99
CA GLU A 78 3.13 0.40 15.55
C GLU A 78 2.84 0.55 14.06
N ALA A 79 3.46 -0.30 13.23
CA ALA A 79 3.22 -0.31 11.78
C ALA A 79 1.76 -0.68 11.46
N VAL A 80 1.18 -1.64 12.21
CA VAL A 80 -0.22 -2.03 12.10
C VAL A 80 -1.16 -0.90 12.53
N GLU A 81 -0.86 -0.19 13.62
CA GLU A 81 -1.66 0.97 14.04
C GLU A 81 -1.65 2.09 12.99
N ILE A 82 -0.51 2.34 12.35
CA ILE A 82 -0.43 3.27 11.22
C ILE A 82 -1.31 2.78 10.07
N ALA A 83 -1.18 1.52 9.66
CA ALA A 83 -1.94 0.94 8.56
C ALA A 83 -3.47 0.95 8.78
N LYS A 84 -3.95 0.79 10.02
CA LYS A 84 -5.39 0.87 10.37
C LYS A 84 -6.02 2.24 10.05
N SER A 85 -5.21 3.29 9.98
CA SER A 85 -5.66 4.65 9.66
C SER A 85 -5.53 5.00 8.18
N ASP A 86 -5.02 4.10 7.34
CA ASP A 86 -4.77 4.33 5.92
C ASP A 86 -6.09 4.49 5.14
N PRO A 87 -6.28 5.59 4.39
CA PRO A 87 -7.47 5.83 3.58
C PRO A 87 -7.80 4.74 2.56
N PHE A 88 -6.83 3.92 2.14
CA PHE A 88 -7.06 2.78 1.24
C PHE A 88 -8.14 1.82 1.74
N LEU A 89 -8.25 1.63 3.05
CA LEU A 89 -9.25 0.74 3.65
C LEU A 89 -10.69 1.17 3.31
N LYS A 90 -10.92 2.46 3.04
CA LYS A 90 -12.24 2.98 2.62
C LYS A 90 -12.62 2.54 1.20
N MET A 91 -11.67 2.08 0.39
CA MET A 91 -11.92 1.55 -0.95
C MET A 91 -12.37 0.08 -0.92
N GLY A 92 -12.43 -0.56 0.25
CA GLY A 92 -12.78 -1.97 0.40
C GLY A 92 -11.66 -2.93 0.01
N GLY A 93 -10.41 -2.46 0.04
CA GLY A 93 -9.23 -3.29 -0.17
C GLY A 93 -8.64 -3.83 1.13
N GLU A 94 -7.57 -4.61 0.99
CA GLU A 94 -6.79 -5.18 2.09
C GLU A 94 -5.39 -4.57 2.15
N ILE A 95 -4.88 -4.39 3.37
CA ILE A 95 -3.51 -3.96 3.62
C ILE A 95 -2.73 -5.10 4.23
N ARG A 96 -1.55 -5.40 3.66
CA ARG A 96 -0.56 -6.29 4.29
C ARG A 96 0.56 -5.44 4.87
N VAL A 97 0.87 -5.64 6.14
CA VAL A 97 2.00 -5.03 6.83
C VAL A 97 3.10 -6.07 7.00
N SER A 98 4.31 -5.78 6.58
CA SER A 98 5.42 -6.74 6.64
C SER A 98 6.73 -6.05 6.97
N GLN A 99 7.46 -6.55 7.96
CA GLN A 99 8.80 -6.08 8.25
C GLN A 99 9.72 -6.39 7.06
N MET A 100 10.45 -5.38 6.60
CA MET A 100 11.45 -5.53 5.56
C MET A 100 12.77 -5.97 6.19
N MET A 101 13.34 -7.03 5.63
CA MET A 101 14.68 -7.51 5.97
C MET A 101 15.63 -7.08 4.87
N GLU A 102 16.70 -6.36 5.22
CA GLU A 102 17.76 -6.05 4.28
C GLU A 102 18.59 -7.31 4.01
N MET A 103 18.75 -7.65 2.74
CA MET A 103 19.71 -8.68 2.33
C MET A 103 21.06 -7.99 2.10
N SER A 104 22.03 -8.30 2.96
CA SER A 104 23.43 -7.86 2.84
C SER A 104 24.17 -8.55 1.70
#